data_AF-A0A7X6WL40-F1
#
_entry.id   AF-A0A7X6WL40-F1
#
_cell.length_a   1.000
_cell.length_b   1.000
_cell.length_c   1.000
_cell.angle_alpha   90.00
_cell.angle_beta   90.00
_cell.angle_gamma   90.00
#
_symmetry.space_group_name_H-M   'P 1'
#
loop_
_entity.id
_entity.type
_entity.pdbx_description
1 polymer ?
#
loop_
_entity_poly.entity_id
_entity_poly.type
_entity_poly.pdbx_seq_one_letter_code
_entity_poly.pdbx_strand_id
1 'polypeptide(L)' 'EPPAVGPTSIIKNTGVEAIVGLKAGPIKQVYLKRLVRPDETGIWSVVGYDPR' A
#
# COMPACT_ATOMS: atom_id res chain seq x y z
N GLU A 1 23.91 -1.66 4.30
CA GLU A 1 22.75 -1.63 3.38
C GLU A 1 21.59 -0.94 4.07
N PRO A 2 20.97 0.10 3.48
CA PRO A 2 19.69 0.58 4.01
C PRO A 2 18.65 -0.54 3.86
N PRO A 3 17.74 -0.72 4.82
CA PRO A 3 16.68 -1.71 4.66
C PRO A 3 15.89 -1.36 3.40
N ALA A 4 15.67 -2.34 2.53
CA ALA A 4 14.80 -2.21 1.37
C ALA A 4 13.36 -2.02 1.87
N VAL A 5 12.98 -0.77 2.20
CA VAL A 5 11.62 -0.41 2.61
C VAL A 5 10.76 -0.27 1.34
N GLY A 6 10.56 -1.39 0.67
CA GLY A 6 9.61 -1.53 -0.43
C GLY A 6 8.42 -2.41 0.01
N PRO A 7 7.21 -2.18 -0.53
CA PRO A 7 6.07 -3.07 -0.31
C PRO A 7 6.47 -4.49 -0.73
N THR A 8 6.40 -5.44 0.20
CA THR A 8 7.05 -6.74 0.00
C THR A 8 6.23 -7.70 -0.86
N SER A 9 4.94 -7.40 -1.09
CA SER A 9 4.07 -8.01 -2.11
C SER A 9 2.79 -7.17 -2.30
N ILE A 10 2.39 -6.94 -3.56
CA ILE A 10 1.04 -6.42 -3.88
C ILE A 10 0.08 -7.61 -3.83
N ILE A 11 -0.86 -7.59 -2.90
CA ILE A 11 -1.88 -8.66 -2.75
C ILE A 11 -3.00 -8.44 -3.76
N LYS A 12 -3.40 -7.18 -3.95
CA LYS A 12 -4.47 -6.79 -4.88
C LYS A 12 -4.24 -5.36 -5.35
N ASN A 13 -4.48 -5.08 -6.63
CA ASN A 13 -4.51 -3.73 -7.17
C ASN A 13 -5.58 -3.65 -8.26
N THR A 14 -6.58 -2.78 -8.07
CA THR A 14 -7.70 -2.58 -9.00
C THR A 14 -7.60 -1.27 -9.78
N GLY A 15 -6.48 -0.55 -9.66
CA GLY A 15 -6.31 0.80 -10.22
C GLY A 15 -6.96 1.91 -9.40
N VAL A 16 -7.83 1.56 -8.45
CA VAL A 16 -8.50 2.47 -7.48
C VAL A 16 -8.20 2.07 -6.04
N GLU A 17 -8.11 0.77 -5.76
CA GLU A 17 -7.78 0.23 -4.45
C GLU A 17 -6.58 -0.70 -4.57
N ALA A 18 -5.71 -0.69 -3.56
CA ALA A 18 -4.61 -1.61 -3.47
C ALA A 18 -4.44 -2.15 -2.05
N ILE A 19 -4.05 -3.42 -1.96
CA ILE A 19 -3.73 -4.08 -0.69
C ILE A 19 -2.27 -4.50 -0.78
N VAL A 20 -1.49 -4.09 0.21
CA VAL A 20 -0.06 -4.35 0.29
C VAL A 20 0.24 -5.15 1.54
N GLY A 21 0.86 -6.30 1.36
CA GLY A 21 1.35 -7.13 2.45
C GLY A 21 2.74 -6.69 2.89
N LEU A 22 2.97 -6.69 4.21
CA LEU A 22 4.28 -6.45 4.81
C LEU A 22 4.85 -7.78 5.31
N LYS A 23 6.10 -8.09 4.93
CA LYS A 23 6.78 -9.31 5.42
C LYS A 23 7.16 -9.23 6.90
N ALA A 24 7.51 -8.04 7.39
CA ALA A 24 8.02 -7.84 8.75
C ALA A 24 7.42 -6.58 9.38
N GLY A 25 7.37 -6.57 10.71
CA GLY A 25 6.85 -5.46 11.50
C GLY A 25 5.50 -5.76 12.17
N PRO A 26 4.97 -4.78 12.93
CA PRO A 26 3.74 -4.92 13.72
C PRO A 26 2.46 -4.85 12.87
N ILE A 27 2.59 -4.63 11.57
CA ILE A 27 1.47 -4.49 10.64
C ILE A 27 1.56 -5.63 9.63
N LYS A 28 0.45 -6.35 9.44
CA LYS A 28 0.34 -7.47 8.49
C LYS A 28 0.12 -6.98 7.06
N GLN A 29 -0.79 -6.04 6.88
CA GLN A 29 -1.12 -5.46 5.58
C GLN A 29 -1.68 -4.04 5.72
N VAL A 30 -1.57 -3.26 4.65
CA VAL A 30 -2.12 -1.90 4.53
C VAL A 30 -3.06 -1.81 3.35
N TYR A 31 -4.10 -0.99 3.52
CA TYR A 31 -5.12 -0.71 2.53
C TYR A 31 -4.90 0.68 1.95
N LEU A 32 -4.78 0.74 0.63
CA LEU A 32 -4.49 1.95 -0.11
C LEU A 32 -5.68 2.28 -1.00
N LYS A 33 -6.04 3.56 -1.05
CA LYS A 33 -7.02 4.09 -1.99
C LYS A 33 -6.37 5.17 -2.84
N ARG A 34 -6.59 5.10 -4.15
CA ARG A 34 -6.12 6.09 -5.11
C ARG A 34 -7.04 7.31 -5.03
N LEU A 35 -6.47 8.46 -4.66
CA LEU A 35 -7.10 9.75 -4.82
C LEU A 35 -7.00 10.13 -6.30
N VAL A 36 -8.15 10.35 -6.92
CA VAL A 36 -8.24 10.80 -8.31
C VAL A 36 -7.75 12.26 -8.34
N ARG A 37 -6.62 12.48 -9.00
CA ARG A 37 -6.15 13.80 -9.38
C ARG A 37 -6.29 13.97 -10.90
N PRO A 38 -6.28 15.21 -11.41
CA PRO A 38 -6.20 15.49 -12.85
C PRO A 38 -4.90 14.95 -13.48
N ASP A 39 -3.85 14.78 -12.68
CA ASP A 39 -2.54 14.23 -13.06
C ASP A 39 -2.52 12.68 -12.98
N GLU A 40 -2.18 12.04 -14.10
CA GLU A 40 -2.37 10.61 -14.40
C GLU A 40 -1.62 9.62 -13.48
N THR A 41 -0.71 10.10 -12.64
CA THR A 41 0.04 9.27 -11.68
C THR A 41 -0.84 8.84 -10.51
N GLY A 42 -1.74 9.71 -10.03
CA GLY A 42 -2.65 9.47 -8.91
C GLY A 42 -1.93 9.27 -7.56
N ILE A 43 -2.46 9.90 -6.50
CA ILE A 43 -1.87 9.81 -5.15
C ILE A 43 -2.50 8.63 -4.42
N TRP A 44 -1.68 7.79 -3.77
CA TRP A 44 -2.19 6.71 -2.91
C TRP A 44 -2.25 7.19 -1.47
N SER A 45 -3.40 7.00 -0.83
CA SER A 45 -3.60 7.27 0.60
C SER A 45 -3.85 5.97 1.36
N VAL A 46 -3.19 5.81 2.50
CA VAL A 46 -3.46 4.73 3.44
C VAL A 46 -4.81 5.02 4.10
N VAL A 47 -5.77 4.13 3.89
CA VAL A 47 -7.13 4.23 4.47
C VAL A 47 -7.32 3.27 5.65
N GLY A 48 -6.40 2.32 5.85
CA GLY A 48 -6.44 1.39 6.95
C GLY A 48 -5.21 0.47 6.98
N TYR A 49 -5.07 -0.24 8.09
CA TYR A 49 -4.04 -1.27 8.26
C TYR A 49 -4.53 -2.35 9.22
N ASP A 50 -4.01 -3.57 9.04
CA ASP A 50 -4.22 -4.67 9.97
C ASP A 50 -2.99 -4.81 10.89
N PRO A 51 -3.11 -4.54 12.20
CA PRO A 51 -2.08 -4.88 13.17
C PRO A 51 -1.95 -6.40 13.31
N ARG A 52 -0.77 -6.86 13.74
CA ARG A 52 -0.44 -8.27 13.92
C ARG A 52 -0.43 -8.68 15.39
#